data_AF-A0A946UCH2-F1
#
_entry.id   AF-A0A946UCH2-F1
#
_cell.length_a   1.000
_cell.length_b   1.000
_cell.length_c   1.000
_cell.angle_alpha   90.00
_cell.angle_beta   90.00
_cell.angle_gamma   90.00
#
_symmetry.space_group_name_H-M   'P 1'
#
loop_
_entity.id
_entity.type
_entity.pdbx_description
1 polymer ?
#
loop_
_entity_poly.entity_id
_entity_poly.type
_entity_poly.pdbx_seq_one_letter_code
_entity_poly.pdbx_strand_id
1 'polypeptide(L)'
;MDQEEQHRYCTNKFIDLANQLKNEEIDPVLVSGALMTASGVFATFVAAGNEGVLEASGVEKVVDVYRRTLQHHQDAMKTYLTEKKLG
;
A
#
# COMPACT_ATOMS: atom_id res chain seq x y z
N MET A 1 -20.22 -3.93 6.01
CA MET A 1 -19.13 -3.88 5.02
C MET A 1 -18.42 -5.20 5.05
N ASP A 2 -18.19 -5.81 3.89
CA ASP A 2 -17.34 -6.99 3.80
C ASP A 2 -15.84 -6.63 3.89
N GLN A 3 -14.97 -7.64 3.88
CA GLN A 3 -13.51 -7.43 3.99
C GLN A 3 -12.94 -6.65 2.82
N GLU A 4 -13.48 -6.81 1.62
CA GLU A 4 -13.01 -6.11 0.42
C GLU A 4 -13.40 -4.63 0.46
N GLU A 5 -14.63 -4.33 0.86
CA GLU A 5 -15.13 -2.99 1.10
C GLU A 5 -14.34 -2.28 2.20
N GLN A 6 -14.03 -2.97 3.31
CA GLN A 6 -13.20 -2.43 4.39
C GLN A 6 -11.78 -2.13 3.89
N HIS A 7 -11.17 -3.06 3.16
CA HIS A 7 -9.84 -2.88 2.58
C HIS A 7 -9.80 -1.68 1.62
N ARG A 8 -10.79 -1.57 0.73
CA ARG A 8 -10.93 -0.44 -0.21
C ARG A 8 -11.14 0.88 0.51
N TYR A 9 -11.99 0.90 1.54
CA TYR A 9 -12.23 2.08 2.37
C TYR A 9 -10.93 2.58 3.03
N CYS A 10 -10.19 1.69 3.70
CA CYS A 10 -8.92 2.03 4.33
C CYS A 10 -7.88 2.50 3.31
N THR A 11 -7.78 1.81 2.16
CA THR A 11 -6.87 2.21 1.07
C THR A 11 -7.16 3.63 0.61
N ASN A 12 -8.42 3.98 0.37
CA ASN A 12 -8.80 5.33 -0.06
C ASN A 12 -8.44 6.38 1.00
N LYS A 13 -8.61 6.07 2.29
CA LYS A 13 -8.19 6.98 3.37
C LYS A 13 -6.69 7.28 3.36
N PHE A 14 -5.85 6.30 3.07
CA PHE A 14 -4.41 6.53 2.94
C PHE A 14 -4.07 7.37 1.69
N ILE A 15 -4.77 7.15 0.59
CA ILE A 15 -4.61 7.94 -0.64
C ILE A 15 -5.07 9.39 -0.44
N ASP A 16 -6.18 9.61 0.25
CA ASP A 16 -6.68 10.95 0.59
C ASP A 16 -5.64 11.73 1.40
N LEU A 17 -5.04 11.10 2.41
CA LEU A 17 -3.97 11.71 3.20
C LEU A 17 -2.72 11.99 2.34
N ALA A 18 -2.30 11.05 1.50
CA ALA A 18 -1.17 11.28 0.59
C ALA A 18 -1.44 12.45 -0.38
N ASN A 19 -2.67 12.59 -0.87
CA ASN A 19 -3.07 13.72 -1.71
C ASN A 19 -3.08 15.05 -0.94
N GLN A 20 -3.49 15.04 0.33
CA GLN A 20 -3.41 16.22 1.21
C GLN A 20 -1.95 16.68 1.37
N LEU A 21 -1.03 15.76 1.70
CA LEU A 21 0.39 16.06 1.84
C LEU A 21 1.01 16.61 0.54
N LYS A 22 0.61 16.06 -0.61
CA LYS A 22 0.99 16.62 -1.92
C LYS A 22 0.48 18.06 -2.10
N ASN A 23 -0.76 18.35 -1.68
CA ASN A 23 -1.34 19.69 -1.78
C ASN A 23 -0.70 20.69 -0.81
N GLU A 24 -0.01 20.22 0.22
CA GLU A 24 0.89 21.01 1.08
C GLU A 24 2.26 21.29 0.41
N GLU A 25 2.37 21.08 -0.90
CA GLU A 25 3.58 21.29 -1.71
C GLU A 25 4.76 20.39 -1.34
N ILE A 26 4.49 19.27 -0.65
CA ILE A 26 5.50 18.24 -0.38
C ILE A 26 5.73 17.43 -1.65
N ASP A 27 7.01 17.16 -1.97
CA ASP A 27 7.39 16.33 -3.11
C ASP A 27 6.65 14.98 -3.08
N PRO A 28 5.87 14.63 -4.13
CA PRO A 28 5.18 13.35 -4.22
C PRO A 28 6.08 12.12 -4.00
N VAL A 29 7.36 12.20 -4.37
CA VAL A 29 8.34 11.12 -4.12
C VAL A 29 8.58 10.96 -2.63
N LEU A 30 8.70 12.07 -1.89
CA LEU A 30 8.83 12.04 -0.43
C LEU A 30 7.55 11.54 0.24
N VAL A 31 6.37 11.97 -0.22
CA VAL A 31 5.08 11.47 0.29
C VAL A 31 4.96 9.96 0.07
N SER A 32 5.34 9.47 -1.10
CA SER A 32 5.34 8.04 -1.42
C SER A 32 6.30 7.26 -0.52
N GLY A 33 7.52 7.77 -0.32
CA GLY A 33 8.49 7.19 0.61
C GLY A 33 7.98 7.14 2.05
N ALA A 34 7.39 8.23 2.54
CA ALA A 34 6.80 8.29 3.88
C ALA A 34 5.65 7.31 4.07
N LEU A 35 4.78 7.14 3.06
CA LEU A 35 3.69 6.17 3.09
C LEU A 35 4.24 4.72 3.16
N MET A 36 5.29 4.42 2.39
CA MET A 36 5.97 3.13 2.46
C MET A 36 6.55 2.87 3.85
N THR A 37 7.24 3.85 4.44
CA THR A 37 7.78 3.76 5.79
C THR A 37 6.68 3.54 6.83
N ALA A 38 5.61 4.34 6.78
CA ALA A 38 4.48 4.24 7.72
C ALA A 38 3.83 2.85 7.67
N SER A 39 3.63 2.30 6.47
CA SER A 39 3.09 0.95 6.31
C SER A 39 4.06 -0.12 6.82
N GLY A 40 5.38 0.02 6.61
CA GLY A 40 6.37 -0.90 7.17
C GLY A 40 6.36 -0.91 8.71
N VAL A 41 6.24 0.27 9.33
CA VAL A 41 6.08 0.40 10.80
C VAL A 41 4.79 -0.27 11.27
N PHE A 42 3.67 -0.03 10.58
CA PHE A 42 2.39 -0.63 10.93
C PHE A 42 2.39 -2.16 10.76
N ALA A 43 2.96 -2.67 9.66
CA ALA A 43 3.09 -4.10 9.42
C ALA A 43 3.98 -4.78 10.47
N THR A 44 5.05 -4.12 10.89
CA THR A 44 5.92 -4.58 11.97
C THR A 44 5.14 -4.69 13.28
N PHE A 45 4.36 -3.67 13.63
CA PHE A 45 3.52 -3.69 14.83
C PHE A 45 2.46 -4.81 14.78
N VAL A 46 1.79 -4.99 13.63
CA VAL A 46 0.77 -6.04 13.47
C VAL A 46 1.37 -7.44 13.64
N ALA A 47 2.59 -7.67 13.15
CA ALA A 47 3.22 -8.98 13.18
C ALA A 47 4.05 -9.27 14.45
N ALA A 48 4.70 -8.26 15.04
CA ALA A 48 5.56 -8.41 16.23
C ALA A 48 4.90 -7.93 17.54
N GLY A 49 3.74 -7.28 17.48
CA GLY A 49 3.14 -6.64 18.66
C GLY A 49 4.05 -5.56 19.26
N ASN A 50 4.09 -5.47 20.59
CA ASN A 50 4.87 -4.47 21.32
C ASN A 50 6.39 -4.71 21.30
N GLU A 51 6.87 -5.87 20.82
CA GLU A 51 8.30 -6.17 20.75
C GLU A 51 9.02 -5.42 19.63
N GLY A 52 8.27 -4.91 18.64
CA GLY A 52 8.71 -3.88 17.70
C GLY A 52 9.72 -4.30 16.63
N VAL A 53 10.13 -5.58 16.59
CA VAL A 53 11.13 -6.08 15.63
C VAL A 53 10.63 -7.34 14.94
N LEU A 54 10.69 -7.36 13.61
CA LEU A 54 10.51 -8.58 12.83
C LEU A 54 11.81 -9.36 12.78
N GLU A 55 11.74 -10.67 12.99
CA GLU A 55 12.82 -11.57 12.56
C GLU A 55 12.96 -11.53 11.03
N ALA A 56 14.09 -12.00 10.49
CA ALA A 56 14.36 -12.01 9.05
C ALA A 56 13.22 -12.66 8.23
N SER A 57 12.60 -13.71 8.76
CA SER A 57 11.45 -14.37 8.13
C SER A 57 10.19 -13.48 8.05
N GLY A 58 10.03 -12.55 8.99
CA GLY A 58 8.94 -11.56 8.99
C GLY A 58 9.14 -10.48 7.94
N VAL A 59 10.38 -10.02 7.75
CA VAL A 59 10.72 -9.05 6.69
C VAL A 59 10.39 -9.63 5.32
N GLU A 60 10.82 -10.87 5.04
CA GLU A 60 10.52 -11.54 3.76
C GLU A 60 9.02 -11.68 3.51
N LYS A 61 8.23 -12.05 4.55
CA LYS A 61 6.76 -12.12 4.43
C LYS A 61 6.15 -10.78 4.04
N VAL A 62 6.59 -9.67 4.64
CA VAL A 62 6.08 -8.33 4.32
C VAL A 62 6.44 -7.96 2.88
N VAL A 63 7.69 -8.18 2.47
CA VAL A 63 8.16 -7.94 1.10
C VAL A 63 7.33 -8.75 0.09
N ASP A 64 7.08 -10.02 0.39
CA ASP A 64 6.28 -10.91 -0.47
C ASP A 64 4.82 -10.45 -0.60
N VAL A 65 4.21 -10.00 0.49
CA VAL A 65 2.85 -9.41 0.46
C VAL A 65 2.85 -8.18 -0.44
N TYR A 66 3.80 -7.27 -0.24
CA TYR A 66 3.93 -6.06 -1.06
C TYR A 66 4.09 -6.37 -2.54
N ARG A 67 4.97 -7.32 -2.87
CA ARG A 67 5.20 -7.75 -4.26
C ARG A 67 3.92 -8.27 -4.90
N ARG A 68 3.17 -9.13 -4.20
CA ARG A 68 1.90 -9.68 -4.70
C ARG A 68 0.85 -8.59 -4.90
N THR A 69 0.70 -7.68 -3.93
CA THR A 69 -0.27 -6.58 -4.02
C THR A 69 0.03 -5.65 -5.20
N LEU A 70 1.31 -5.28 -5.38
CA LEU A 70 1.72 -4.45 -6.51
C LEU A 70 1.48 -5.16 -7.84
N GLN A 71 1.87 -6.43 -7.94
CA GLN A 71 1.67 -7.22 -9.17
C GLN A 71 0.19 -7.32 -9.53
N HIS A 72 -0.68 -7.62 -8.56
CA HIS A 72 -2.11 -7.67 -8.76
C HIS A 72 -2.68 -6.34 -9.28
N HIS A 73 -2.26 -5.22 -8.70
CA HIS A 73 -2.65 -3.90 -9.17
C HIS A 73 -2.19 -3.62 -10.62
N GLN A 74 -0.94 -3.95 -10.95
CA GLN A 74 -0.41 -3.75 -12.31
C GLN A 74 -1.16 -4.58 -13.35
N ASP A 75 -1.51 -5.82 -13.01
CA ASP A 75 -2.25 -6.70 -13.92
C ASP A 75 -3.70 -6.23 -14.10
N ALA A 76 -4.36 -5.77 -13.04
CA ALA A 76 -5.68 -5.15 -13.14
C ALA A 76 -5.66 -3.90 -14.05
N MET A 77 -4.64 -3.05 -13.91
CA MET A 77 -4.46 -1.87 -14.75
C MET A 77 -4.20 -2.22 -16.22
N LYS A 78 -3.40 -3.25 -16.50
CA LYS A 78 -3.17 -3.73 -17.88
C LYS A 78 -4.46 -4.22 -18.53
N THR A 79 -5.27 -4.99 -17.80
CA THR A 79 -6.57 -5.47 -18.29
C THR A 79 -7.49 -4.30 -18.63
N TYR A 80 -7.66 -3.35 -17.70
CA TYR A 80 -8.47 -2.15 -17.90
C TYR A 80 -8.03 -1.34 -19.14
N LEU A 81 -6.72 -1.13 -19.30
CA LEU A 81 -6.18 -0.39 -20.44
C LEU A 81 -6.33 -1.15 -21.77
N THR A 82 -6.37 -2.49 -21.73
CA THR A 82 -6.58 -3.32 -22.92
C THR A 82 -8.04 -3.25 -23.36
N GLU A 83 -8.98 -3.40 -22.42
CA GLU A 83 -10.42 -3.29 -22.67
C GLU A 83 -10.80 -1.91 -23.21
N LYS A 84 -10.27 -0.83 -22.60
CA LYS A 84 -10.49 0.55 -23.06
C LYS A 84 -9.96 0.82 -24.48
N LYS A 85 -8.97 0.06 -24.96
CA LYS A 85 -8.42 0.19 -26.32
C LYS A 85 -9.22 -0.62 -27.36
N LEU A 86 -10.03 -1.57 -26.92
CA LEU A 86 -10.82 -2.47 -27.78
C LEU A 86 -12.28 -2.01 -27.93
N GLY A 87 -12.75 -1.10 -27.08
CA GLY A 87 -14.05 -0.42 -27.19
C GLY A 87 -13.92 0.97 -27.81
#